data_AF-A0A7W1DNU9-F1
#
_entry.id   AF-A0A7W1DNU9-F1
#
_cell.length_a   1.000
_cell.length_b   1.000
_cell.length_c   1.000
_cell.angle_alpha   90.00
_cell.angle_beta   90.00
_cell.angle_gamma   90.00
#
_symmetry.space_group_name_H-M   'P 1'
#
loop_
_entity.id
_entity.type
_entity.pdbx_description
1 polymer ?
#
loop_
_entity_poly.entity_id
_entity_poly.type
_entity_poly.pdbx_seq_one_letter_code
_entity_poly.pdbx_strand_id
1 'polypeptide(L)'
;NRQQAQANESNNVPAAGTPPASAPAAGPSEVRQPESPAPAVAERPAGSLDTGVDPRPAAPRPAGGAGTNAGAARVGRRPGESVDAWRSRGAALQMRYEYSTAALTRGDFAAAAGGFEAILIEEPGFLDSAGLLVQAQSGLRSSARRLYLAGQKLEEAGDWVGALQKYEQARQIFSGVDGLAVSLKQVRGKLHTAGTAAFDEGRQHEAAGRRDEALKAYDKAIQWLPPDDPNRQAARTRVEQLKRTIEEYARGQQ
;
A
#
# COMPACT_ATOMS: atom_id res chain seq x y z
N ASN A 1 -11.91 22.98 65.44
CA ASN A 1 -11.12 23.70 64.42
C ASN A 1 -12.02 24.00 63.24
N ARG A 2 -12.70 25.15 63.21
CA ARG A 2 -12.24 26.43 62.62
C ARG A 2 -11.70 26.20 61.20
N GLN A 3 -12.48 26.49 60.16
CA GLN A 3 -12.76 27.83 59.57
C GLN A 3 -11.58 28.42 58.78
N GLN A 4 -11.95 29.10 57.68
CA GLN A 4 -11.19 30.06 56.83
C GLN A 4 -10.34 29.44 55.71
N ALA A 5 -10.26 30.00 54.50
CA ALA A 5 -10.87 31.16 53.82
C ALA A 5 -10.44 31.05 52.33
N GLN A 6 -11.29 31.29 51.32
CA GLN A 6 -11.43 32.57 50.58
C GLN A 6 -10.07 33.16 50.15
N ALA A 7 -9.74 33.18 48.85
CA ALA A 7 -10.15 34.16 47.83
C ALA A 7 -8.99 35.13 47.54
N ASN A 8 -8.64 35.28 46.24
CA ASN A 8 -8.25 36.53 45.57
C ASN A 8 -7.84 36.19 44.13
N GLU A 9 -8.53 36.73 43.11
CA GLU A 9 -8.32 38.07 42.51
C GLU A 9 -6.94 38.18 41.86
N SER A 10 -6.71 38.74 40.68
CA SER A 10 -7.51 39.44 39.68
C SER A 10 -6.55 39.73 38.51
N ASN A 11 -7.11 40.00 37.32
CA ASN A 11 -6.58 40.90 36.29
C ASN A 11 -5.12 40.77 35.80
N ASN A 12 -4.96 40.48 34.51
CA ASN A 12 -4.30 41.47 33.64
C ASN A 12 -4.65 41.29 32.14
N VAL A 13 -5.23 42.33 31.54
CA VAL A 13 -5.34 42.58 30.10
C VAL A 13 -4.69 43.96 29.87
N PRO A 14 -3.85 44.11 28.84
CA PRO A 14 -4.10 45.14 27.81
C PRO A 14 -3.83 44.56 26.40
N ALA A 15 -4.73 44.71 25.44
CA ALA A 15 -4.98 45.87 24.57
C ALA A 15 -4.05 45.97 23.34
N ALA A 16 -4.71 45.88 22.17
CA ALA A 16 -4.49 46.58 20.90
C ALA A 16 -3.07 46.70 20.29
N GLY A 17 -2.91 46.12 19.09
CA GLY A 17 -1.82 46.38 18.16
C GLY A 17 -2.23 46.09 16.71
N THR A 18 -2.57 47.16 16.01
CA THR A 18 -2.93 47.41 14.60
C THR A 18 -2.31 46.51 13.50
N PRO A 19 -3.02 46.24 12.38
CA PRO A 19 -2.49 45.52 11.22
C PRO A 19 -1.75 46.43 10.23
N PRO A 20 -0.83 45.88 9.40
CA PRO A 20 -0.42 46.57 8.18
C PRO A 20 -0.92 45.90 6.88
N ALA A 21 -1.53 46.76 6.08
CA ALA A 21 -1.28 46.99 4.65
C ALA A 21 -1.68 45.92 3.61
N SER A 22 -2.80 46.21 2.95
CA SER A 22 -3.09 45.90 1.55
C SER A 22 -2.11 46.56 0.58
N ALA A 23 -1.71 45.85 -0.48
CA ALA A 23 -1.67 46.24 -1.91
C ALA A 23 -0.58 45.44 -2.68
N PRO A 24 -0.57 45.38 -4.04
CA PRO A 24 -1.60 45.62 -5.04
C PRO A 24 -1.79 44.44 -6.03
N ALA A 25 -2.81 44.60 -6.87
CA ALA A 25 -3.14 43.78 -8.02
C ALA A 25 -2.04 43.73 -9.11
N ALA A 26 -1.78 42.53 -9.61
CA ALA A 26 -1.33 42.25 -10.98
C ALA A 26 -2.39 41.30 -11.56
N GLY A 27 -3.19 41.68 -12.55
CA GLY A 27 -2.76 41.78 -13.95
C GLY A 27 -3.02 40.43 -14.64
N PRO A 28 -4.04 40.31 -15.51
CA PRO A 28 -4.45 39.03 -16.10
C PRO A 28 -3.47 38.57 -17.19
N SER A 29 -2.73 37.49 -16.94
CA SER A 29 -1.93 36.81 -17.96
C SER A 29 -2.81 35.83 -18.75
N GLU A 30 -3.29 36.35 -19.87
CA GLU A 30 -3.19 35.74 -21.21
C GLU A 30 -3.43 34.23 -21.34
N VAL A 31 -4.64 33.94 -21.81
CA VAL A 31 -5.10 32.67 -22.39
C VAL A 31 -4.20 32.29 -23.58
N ARG A 32 -3.35 31.27 -23.42
CA ARG A 32 -2.80 30.54 -24.57
C ARG A 32 -3.74 29.41 -24.96
N GLN A 33 -4.39 29.59 -26.10
CA GLN A 33 -5.12 28.55 -26.81
C GLN A 33 -4.14 27.45 -27.28
N PRO A 34 -4.55 26.17 -27.27
CA PRO A 34 -3.79 25.09 -27.89
C PRO A 34 -3.98 25.10 -29.41
N GLU A 35 -2.90 25.35 -30.16
CA GLU A 35 -2.85 25.07 -31.60
C GLU A 35 -2.58 23.57 -31.84
N SER A 36 -3.55 22.91 -32.46
CA SER A 36 -3.42 21.73 -33.32
C SER A 36 -4.68 21.73 -34.18
N PRO A 37 -4.65 21.50 -35.51
CA PRO A 37 -3.93 20.37 -36.12
C PRO A 37 -3.33 20.64 -37.53
N ALA A 38 -2.47 19.73 -38.00
CA ALA A 38 -2.27 19.51 -39.43
C ALA A 38 -2.08 18.01 -39.71
N PRO A 39 -2.90 17.39 -40.58
CA PRO A 39 -2.73 16.03 -41.06
C PRO A 39 -2.17 16.01 -42.48
N ALA A 40 -1.13 15.21 -42.72
CA ALA A 40 -0.71 14.61 -44.01
C ALA A 40 0.57 13.81 -43.69
N VAL A 41 0.89 12.64 -44.23
CA VAL A 41 0.80 12.16 -45.61
C VAL A 41 0.77 10.62 -45.58
N ALA A 42 0.04 10.07 -46.53
CA ALA A 42 -0.13 8.67 -46.83
C ALA A 42 1.12 7.97 -47.43
N GLU A 43 1.10 6.64 -47.33
CA GLU A 43 1.63 5.65 -48.29
C GLU A 43 3.13 5.59 -48.60
N ARG A 44 3.71 4.40 -48.41
CA ARG A 44 4.07 3.48 -49.51
C ARG A 44 4.62 2.11 -49.01
N PRO A 45 4.71 1.07 -49.87
CA PRO A 45 4.39 -0.31 -49.51
C PRO A 45 5.54 -1.32 -49.68
N ALA A 46 5.23 -2.57 -49.31
CA ALA A 46 5.63 -3.85 -49.91
C ALA A 46 7.10 -4.32 -49.90
N GLY A 47 7.27 -5.51 -49.32
CA GLY A 47 8.36 -6.49 -49.48
C GLY A 47 8.24 -7.47 -48.32
N SER A 48 7.59 -8.64 -48.40
CA SER A 48 7.68 -9.77 -49.34
C SER A 48 9.11 -10.29 -49.50
N LEU A 49 9.35 -11.45 -48.89
CA LEU A 49 10.32 -12.55 -49.12
C LEU A 49 10.33 -13.33 -47.80
N ASP A 50 9.49 -14.36 -47.62
CA ASP A 50 9.70 -15.73 -48.12
C ASP A 50 11.13 -16.24 -47.89
N THR A 51 11.28 -17.08 -46.86
CA THR A 51 11.91 -18.40 -46.98
C THR A 51 11.46 -19.24 -45.79
N GLY A 52 10.60 -20.21 -46.06
CA GLY A 52 10.26 -21.26 -45.11
C GLY A 52 11.48 -22.11 -44.75
N VAL A 53 11.57 -22.47 -43.47
CA VAL A 53 12.17 -23.73 -43.01
C VAL A 53 11.33 -24.19 -41.83
N ASP A 54 10.43 -25.13 -42.10
CA ASP A 54 9.85 -26.05 -41.11
C ASP A 54 10.91 -27.09 -40.72
N PRO A 55 11.35 -27.17 -39.46
CA PRO A 55 11.82 -28.41 -38.90
C PRO A 55 10.66 -29.11 -38.21
N ARG A 56 10.07 -30.03 -38.96
CA ARG A 56 9.30 -31.21 -38.51
C ARG A 56 9.63 -31.59 -37.04
N PRO A 57 8.63 -31.66 -36.12
CA PRO A 57 8.88 -32.17 -34.78
C PRO A 57 9.17 -33.67 -34.86
N ALA A 58 10.42 -34.04 -34.55
CA ALA A 58 10.80 -35.42 -34.36
C ALA A 58 10.08 -35.97 -33.11
N ALA A 59 9.34 -37.07 -33.30
CA ALA A 59 8.74 -37.82 -32.21
C ALA A 59 9.81 -38.23 -31.19
N PRO A 60 9.56 -38.09 -29.87
CA PRO A 60 10.49 -38.57 -28.86
C PRO A 60 10.51 -40.11 -28.87
N ARG A 61 11.68 -40.67 -29.20
CA ARG A 61 12.00 -42.08 -28.90
C ARG A 61 12.03 -42.27 -27.39
N PRO A 62 11.38 -43.32 -26.83
CA PRO A 62 11.55 -43.67 -25.43
C PRO A 62 12.88 -44.41 -25.27
N ALA A 63 13.93 -43.66 -24.96
CA ALA A 63 15.14 -44.25 -24.40
C ALA A 63 14.87 -44.54 -22.92
N GLY A 64 14.43 -45.77 -22.64
CA GLY A 64 14.64 -46.38 -21.34
C GLY A 64 16.14 -46.53 -21.12
N GLY A 65 16.64 -46.03 -20.00
CA GLY A 65 18.04 -46.19 -19.66
C GLY A 65 18.50 -45.19 -18.62
N ALA A 66 18.78 -45.73 -17.42
CA ALA A 66 19.54 -45.13 -16.35
C ALA A 66 18.87 -43.92 -15.67
N GLY A 67 18.21 -44.21 -14.55
CA GLY A 67 18.04 -43.24 -13.47
C GLY A 67 19.40 -42.69 -13.11
N THR A 68 19.69 -41.49 -13.62
CA THR A 68 20.67 -40.61 -13.00
C THR A 68 20.13 -40.32 -11.63
N ASN A 69 20.77 -40.89 -10.61
CA ASN A 69 20.79 -40.34 -9.26
C ASN A 69 21.26 -38.88 -9.38
N ALA A 70 20.35 -37.97 -9.74
CA ALA A 70 20.51 -36.55 -9.57
C ALA A 70 20.77 -36.37 -8.07
N GLY A 71 21.96 -35.87 -7.74
CA GLY A 71 22.51 -35.91 -6.40
C GLY A 71 21.52 -35.38 -5.37
N ALA A 72 20.86 -36.30 -4.65
CA ALA A 72 20.19 -35.96 -3.42
C ALA A 72 21.26 -35.34 -2.52
N ALA A 73 21.14 -34.03 -2.25
CA ALA A 73 22.01 -33.37 -1.28
C ALA A 73 21.98 -34.22 -0.01
N ARG A 74 23.14 -34.83 0.31
CA ARG A 74 23.22 -35.76 1.41
C ARG A 74 23.25 -34.95 2.69
N VAL A 75 22.08 -34.75 3.29
CA VAL A 75 21.92 -34.23 4.64
C VAL A 75 22.83 -35.03 5.57
N GLY A 76 23.76 -34.36 6.25
CA GLY A 76 24.68 -35.03 7.18
C GLY A 76 23.91 -35.58 8.38
N ARG A 77 24.18 -36.82 8.78
CA ARG A 77 23.62 -37.39 10.02
C ARG A 77 24.25 -36.71 11.23
N ARG A 78 23.43 -36.24 12.17
CA ARG A 78 23.92 -35.57 13.39
C ARG A 78 24.40 -36.60 14.41
N PRO A 79 25.38 -36.26 15.28
CA PRO A 79 25.80 -37.14 16.37
C PRO A 79 24.61 -37.54 17.25
N GLY A 80 24.44 -38.84 17.50
CA GLY A 80 23.34 -39.37 18.31
C GLY A 80 21.97 -39.47 17.62
N GLU A 81 21.82 -38.99 16.37
CA GLU A 81 20.57 -39.07 15.62
C GLU A 81 20.30 -40.52 15.18
N SER A 82 19.09 -41.06 15.38
CA SER A 82 18.75 -42.39 14.86
C SER A 82 18.69 -42.39 13.32
N VAL A 83 18.83 -43.56 12.69
CA VAL A 83 18.75 -43.66 11.22
C VAL A 83 17.38 -43.21 10.72
N ASP A 84 16.31 -43.55 11.43
CA ASP A 84 14.95 -43.16 11.05
C ASP A 84 14.68 -41.66 11.23
N ALA A 85 15.24 -41.05 12.29
CA ALA A 85 15.16 -39.60 12.49
C ALA A 85 15.91 -38.86 11.37
N TRP A 86 17.11 -39.32 11.02
CA TRP A 86 17.90 -38.76 9.92
C TRP A 86 17.17 -38.83 8.57
N ARG A 87 16.57 -40.00 8.25
CA ARG A 87 15.76 -40.18 7.03
C ARG A 87 14.53 -39.28 7.03
N SER A 88 13.83 -39.19 8.16
CA SER A 88 12.63 -38.36 8.30
C SER A 88 12.95 -36.88 8.11
N ARG A 89 14.07 -36.40 8.68
CA ARG A 89 14.56 -35.04 8.51
C ARG A 89 14.90 -34.74 7.04
N GLY A 90 15.62 -35.66 6.38
CA GLY A 90 15.93 -35.53 4.96
C GLY A 90 14.67 -35.42 4.08
N ALA A 91 13.67 -36.27 4.34
CA ALA A 91 12.39 -36.22 3.62
C ALA A 91 11.63 -34.91 3.88
N ALA A 92 11.61 -34.41 5.11
CA ALA A 92 10.97 -33.15 5.46
C ALA A 92 11.63 -31.93 4.76
N LEU A 93 12.96 -31.89 4.73
CA LEU A 93 13.72 -30.85 4.02
C LEU A 93 13.44 -30.87 2.51
N GLN A 94 13.41 -32.07 1.91
CA GLN A 94 13.08 -32.23 0.50
C GLN A 94 11.67 -31.73 0.17
N MET A 95 10.66 -32.12 0.94
CA MET A 95 9.29 -31.65 0.74
C MET A 95 9.18 -30.12 0.88
N ARG A 96 9.86 -29.53 1.86
CA ARG A 96 9.88 -28.08 2.05
C ARG A 96 10.54 -27.37 0.86
N TYR A 97 11.63 -27.92 0.34
CA TYR A 97 12.33 -27.39 -0.82
C TYR A 97 11.46 -27.40 -2.08
N GLU A 98 10.78 -28.52 -2.34
CA GLU A 98 9.85 -28.65 -3.47
C GLU A 98 8.69 -27.66 -3.36
N TYR A 99 8.11 -27.53 -2.15
CA TYR A 99 7.05 -26.57 -1.88
C TYR A 99 7.52 -25.12 -2.10
N SER A 100 8.69 -24.74 -1.58
CA SER A 100 9.27 -23.41 -1.74
C SER A 100 9.61 -23.08 -3.18
N THR A 101 10.11 -24.05 -3.94
CA THR A 101 10.40 -23.90 -5.37
C THR A 101 9.12 -23.70 -6.18
N ALA A 102 8.06 -24.45 -5.85
CA ALA A 102 6.75 -24.27 -6.45
C ALA A 102 6.15 -22.89 -6.11
N ALA A 103 6.31 -22.42 -4.87
CA ALA A 103 5.90 -21.08 -4.46
C ALA A 103 6.67 -19.99 -5.23
N LEU A 104 8.00 -20.15 -5.37
CA LEU A 104 8.84 -19.22 -6.12
C LEU A 104 8.41 -19.12 -7.59
N THR A 105 8.10 -20.27 -8.21
CA THR A 105 7.63 -20.34 -9.60
C THR A 105 6.29 -19.66 -9.80
N ARG A 106 5.39 -19.73 -8.80
CA ARG A 106 4.09 -19.01 -8.81
C ARG A 106 4.22 -17.51 -8.53
N GLY A 107 5.41 -17.03 -8.16
CA GLY A 107 5.63 -15.65 -7.72
C GLY A 107 5.18 -15.38 -6.28
N ASP A 108 4.89 -16.42 -5.49
CA ASP A 108 4.64 -16.31 -4.05
C ASP A 108 5.98 -16.23 -3.31
N PHE A 109 6.61 -15.06 -3.44
CA PHE A 109 7.96 -14.83 -2.92
C PHE A 109 8.02 -14.87 -1.38
N ALA A 110 6.91 -14.59 -0.68
CA ALA A 110 6.86 -14.64 0.78
C ALA A 110 6.91 -16.08 1.27
N ALA A 111 6.07 -16.97 0.71
CA ALA A 111 6.10 -18.38 1.05
C ALA A 111 7.42 -19.05 0.63
N ALA A 112 7.95 -18.69 -0.54
CA ALA A 112 9.25 -19.16 -1.00
C ALA A 112 10.38 -18.77 -0.04
N ALA A 113 10.50 -17.48 0.29
CA ALA A 113 11.55 -16.98 1.19
C ALA A 113 11.47 -17.64 2.57
N GLY A 114 10.29 -17.68 3.20
CA GLY A 114 10.13 -18.30 4.51
C GLY A 114 10.44 -19.80 4.52
N GLY A 115 10.13 -20.51 3.43
CA GLY A 115 10.45 -21.93 3.34
C GLY A 115 11.95 -22.18 3.09
N PHE A 116 12.63 -21.42 2.23
CA PHE A 116 14.09 -21.54 2.05
C PHE A 116 14.87 -21.09 3.30
N GLU A 117 14.42 -20.05 4.00
CA GLU A 117 15.02 -19.64 5.27
C GLU A 117 14.93 -20.74 6.32
N ALA A 118 13.76 -21.38 6.46
CA ALA A 118 13.59 -22.51 7.37
C ALA A 118 14.50 -23.70 7.02
N ILE A 119 14.72 -23.97 5.73
CA ILE A 119 15.68 -24.99 5.28
C ILE A 119 17.09 -24.60 5.73
N LEU A 120 17.52 -23.35 5.51
CA LEU A 120 18.87 -22.90 5.82
C LEU A 120 19.15 -22.83 7.34
N ILE A 121 18.13 -22.59 8.15
CA ILE A 121 18.22 -22.67 9.62
C ILE A 121 18.52 -24.12 10.04
N GLU A 122 17.92 -25.11 9.38
CA GLU A 122 18.06 -26.52 9.74
C GLU A 122 19.29 -27.19 9.12
N GLU A 123 19.58 -26.88 7.85
CA GLU A 123 20.68 -27.44 7.06
C GLU A 123 21.22 -26.36 6.09
N PRO A 124 22.21 -25.55 6.50
CA PRO A 124 22.71 -24.39 5.73
C PRO A 124 23.23 -24.72 4.32
N GLY A 125 23.65 -25.97 4.10
CA GLY A 125 24.17 -26.46 2.81
C GLY A 125 23.16 -27.24 1.97
N PHE A 126 21.87 -27.15 2.27
CA PHE A 126 20.85 -27.91 1.57
C PHE A 126 20.61 -27.38 0.14
N LEU A 127 21.13 -28.11 -0.85
CA LEU A 127 20.98 -27.79 -2.28
C LEU A 127 21.39 -26.33 -2.57
N ASP A 128 20.64 -25.65 -3.45
CA ASP A 128 20.81 -24.25 -3.84
C ASP A 128 19.90 -23.29 -3.05
N SER A 129 19.40 -23.71 -1.89
CA SER A 129 18.42 -22.96 -1.09
C SER A 129 18.86 -21.53 -0.77
N ALA A 130 20.16 -21.30 -0.56
CA ALA A 130 20.71 -19.96 -0.34
C ALA A 130 20.53 -19.04 -1.56
N GLY A 131 20.80 -19.54 -2.77
CA GLY A 131 20.59 -18.79 -4.00
C GLY A 131 19.11 -18.51 -4.26
N LEU A 132 18.26 -19.51 -4.04
CA LEU A 132 16.82 -19.37 -4.22
C LEU A 132 16.19 -18.43 -3.18
N LEU A 133 16.72 -18.37 -1.95
CA LEU A 133 16.32 -17.37 -0.97
C LEU A 133 16.63 -15.94 -1.45
N VAL A 134 17.83 -15.69 -1.98
CA VAL A 134 18.20 -14.38 -2.54
C VAL A 134 17.27 -14.00 -3.71
N GLN A 135 16.91 -14.96 -4.55
CA GLN A 135 15.96 -14.76 -5.63
C GLN A 135 14.56 -14.40 -5.10
N ALA A 136 14.05 -15.15 -4.11
CA ALA A 136 12.75 -14.87 -3.48
C ALA A 136 12.73 -13.47 -2.83
N GLN A 137 13.78 -13.11 -2.09
CA GLN A 137 13.92 -11.78 -1.49
C GLN A 137 13.95 -10.66 -2.54
N SER A 138 14.61 -10.89 -3.68
CA SER A 138 14.61 -9.93 -4.80
C SER A 138 13.21 -9.77 -5.41
N GLY A 139 12.43 -10.85 -5.45
CA GLY A 139 11.02 -10.84 -5.85
C GLY A 139 10.14 -10.02 -4.89
N LEU A 140 10.33 -10.15 -3.57
CA LEU A 140 9.66 -9.33 -2.56
C LEU A 140 9.95 -7.84 -2.75
N ARG A 141 11.24 -7.47 -2.87
CA ARG A 141 11.68 -6.08 -3.11
C ARG A 141 11.05 -5.49 -4.37
N SER A 142 11.07 -6.25 -5.46
CA SER A 142 10.50 -5.83 -6.74
C SER A 142 8.98 -5.64 -6.66
N SER A 143 8.29 -6.53 -5.94
CA SER A 143 6.84 -6.46 -5.74
C SER A 143 6.44 -5.25 -4.89
N ALA A 144 7.16 -5.01 -3.79
CA ALA A 144 6.95 -3.81 -2.98
C ALA A 144 7.25 -2.52 -3.77
N ARG A 145 8.30 -2.50 -4.61
CA ARG A 145 8.61 -1.35 -5.45
C ARG A 145 7.54 -1.04 -6.48
N ARG A 146 6.90 -2.05 -7.09
CA ARG A 146 5.75 -1.83 -7.99
C ARG A 146 4.57 -1.20 -7.26
N LEU A 147 4.27 -1.65 -6.04
CA LEU A 147 3.22 -1.06 -5.21
C LEU A 147 3.55 0.38 -4.83
N TYR A 148 4.81 0.66 -4.46
CA TYR A 148 5.26 2.01 -4.19
C TYR A 148 5.07 2.95 -5.38
N LEU A 149 5.50 2.55 -6.58
CA LEU A 149 5.31 3.33 -7.81
C LEU A 149 3.82 3.54 -8.13
N ALA A 150 2.97 2.54 -7.91
CA ALA A 150 1.53 2.68 -8.05
C ALA A 150 0.95 3.69 -7.03
N GLY A 151 1.47 3.70 -5.80
CA GLY A 151 1.12 4.68 -4.78
C GLY A 151 1.50 6.11 -5.19
N GLN A 152 2.70 6.30 -5.75
CA GLN A 152 3.13 7.60 -6.28
C GLN A 152 2.19 8.11 -7.38
N LYS A 153 1.81 7.25 -8.33
CA LYS A 153 0.87 7.62 -9.39
C LYS A 153 -0.51 8.04 -8.84
N LEU A 154 -1.02 7.35 -7.81
CA LEU A 154 -2.27 7.72 -7.17
C LEU A 154 -2.16 9.04 -6.41
N GLU A 155 -1.02 9.27 -5.75
CA GLU A 155 -0.76 10.52 -5.04
C GLU A 155 -0.70 11.72 -6.00
N GLU A 156 -0.05 11.55 -7.15
CA GLU A 156 -0.02 12.54 -8.24
C GLU A 156 -1.41 12.81 -8.84
N ALA A 157 -2.26 11.78 -8.89
CA ALA A 157 -3.65 11.91 -9.32
C ALA A 157 -4.59 12.51 -8.24
N GLY A 158 -4.09 12.79 -7.04
CA GLY A 158 -4.87 13.31 -5.92
C GLY A 158 -5.67 12.25 -5.15
N ASP A 159 -5.56 10.97 -5.50
CA ASP A 159 -6.16 9.87 -4.74
C ASP A 159 -5.25 9.47 -3.56
N TRP A 160 -5.26 10.28 -2.52
CA TRP A 160 -4.41 10.06 -1.34
C TRP A 160 -4.81 8.84 -0.52
N VAL A 161 -6.09 8.44 -0.54
CA VAL A 161 -6.56 7.22 0.14
C VAL A 161 -6.02 5.97 -0.57
N GLY A 162 -6.17 5.92 -1.90
CA GLY A 162 -5.60 4.86 -2.71
C GLY A 162 -4.07 4.80 -2.61
N ALA A 163 -3.40 5.96 -2.63
CA ALA A 163 -1.96 6.05 -2.45
C ALA A 163 -1.50 5.48 -1.09
N LEU A 164 -2.14 5.88 0.01
CA LEU A 164 -1.87 5.36 1.34
C LEU A 164 -2.03 3.83 1.38
N GLN A 165 -3.10 3.29 0.78
CA GLN A 165 -3.30 1.84 0.73
C GLN A 165 -2.15 1.13 0.00
N LYS A 166 -1.68 1.65 -1.14
CA LYS A 166 -0.58 1.04 -1.89
C LYS A 166 0.75 1.12 -1.15
N TYR A 167 1.04 2.23 -0.48
CA TYR A 167 2.22 2.36 0.35
C TYR A 167 2.21 1.40 1.55
N GLU A 168 1.06 1.21 2.20
CA GLU A 168 0.92 0.23 3.28
C GLU A 168 1.12 -1.21 2.80
N GLN A 169 0.55 -1.56 1.64
CA GLN A 169 0.79 -2.86 1.01
C GLN A 169 2.27 -3.07 0.70
N ALA A 170 2.95 -2.05 0.15
CA ALA A 170 4.39 -2.11 -0.10
C ALA A 170 5.17 -2.37 1.20
N ARG A 171 4.85 -1.64 2.27
CA ARG A 171 5.49 -1.75 3.58
C ARG A 171 5.31 -3.14 4.21
N GLN A 172 4.13 -3.75 4.04
CA GLN A 172 3.83 -5.08 4.56
C GLN A 172 4.63 -6.17 3.83
N ILE A 173 4.87 -6.02 2.53
CA ILE A 173 5.69 -6.97 1.74
C ILE A 173 7.18 -6.78 2.03
N PHE A 174 7.65 -5.54 2.00
CA PHE A 174 9.04 -5.20 2.23
C PHE A 174 9.16 -3.74 2.69
N SER A 175 9.62 -3.54 3.93
CA SER A 175 9.74 -2.21 4.54
C SER A 175 10.95 -1.40 4.05
N GLY A 176 11.92 -2.05 3.42
CA GLY A 176 13.17 -1.42 2.97
C GLY A 176 13.10 -0.74 1.59
N VAL A 177 11.92 -0.34 1.12
CA VAL A 177 11.80 0.43 -0.12
C VAL A 177 12.24 1.87 0.13
N ASP A 178 13.23 2.35 -0.62
CA ASP A 178 13.73 3.71 -0.51
C ASP A 178 12.60 4.75 -0.71
N GLY A 179 12.54 5.75 0.17
CA GLY A 179 11.53 6.82 0.11
C GLY A 179 10.15 6.45 0.66
N LEU A 180 9.81 5.16 0.82
CA LEU A 180 8.47 4.72 1.23
C LEU A 180 8.01 5.32 2.57
N ALA A 181 8.89 5.34 3.57
CA ALA A 181 8.55 5.89 4.88
C ALA A 181 8.24 7.40 4.83
N VAL A 182 8.94 8.13 3.96
CA VAL A 182 8.73 9.57 3.75
C VAL A 182 7.39 9.80 3.06
N SER A 183 7.10 9.08 1.98
CA SER A 183 5.82 9.18 1.26
C SER A 183 4.63 8.82 2.15
N LEU A 184 4.73 7.77 2.99
CA LEU A 184 3.71 7.42 3.97
C LEU A 184 3.42 8.58 4.94
N LYS A 185 4.46 9.23 5.46
CA LYS A 185 4.31 10.38 6.34
C LYS A 185 3.63 11.55 5.63
N GLN A 186 4.05 11.83 4.38
CA GLN A 186 3.50 12.92 3.58
C GLN A 186 2.02 12.71 3.24
N VAL A 187 1.64 11.54 2.72
CA VAL A 187 0.25 11.25 2.35
C VAL A 187 -0.68 11.27 3.57
N ARG A 188 -0.22 10.77 4.72
CA ARG A 188 -0.96 10.86 5.98
C ARG A 188 -1.15 12.30 6.44
N GLY A 189 -0.12 13.13 6.29
CA GLY A 189 -0.23 14.58 6.57
C GLY A 189 -1.28 15.25 5.69
N LYS A 190 -1.27 14.97 4.37
CA LYS A 190 -2.28 15.49 3.43
C LYS A 190 -3.69 15.05 3.81
N LEU A 191 -3.90 13.76 4.09
CA LEU A 191 -5.18 13.21 4.53
C LEU A 191 -5.65 13.83 5.84
N HIS A 192 -4.76 14.01 6.82
CA HIS A 192 -5.10 14.64 8.08
C HIS A 192 -5.57 16.09 7.87
N THR A 193 -4.83 16.90 7.12
CA THR A 193 -5.24 18.29 6.80
C THR A 193 -6.59 18.33 6.08
N ALA A 194 -6.78 17.48 5.06
CA ALA A 194 -8.03 17.40 4.32
C ALA A 194 -9.20 16.93 5.19
N GLY A 195 -8.95 15.97 6.08
CA GLY A 195 -9.93 15.43 7.02
C GLY A 195 -10.38 16.47 8.05
N THR A 196 -9.46 17.27 8.58
CA THR A 196 -9.79 18.40 9.47
C THR A 196 -10.62 19.46 8.75
N ALA A 197 -10.24 19.81 7.52
CA ALA A 197 -11.02 20.75 6.70
C ALA A 197 -12.44 20.23 6.43
N ALA A 198 -12.59 18.94 6.12
CA ALA A 198 -13.89 18.31 5.91
C ALA A 198 -14.74 18.28 7.19
N PHE A 199 -14.11 18.11 8.36
CA PHE A 199 -14.82 18.21 9.64
C PHE A 199 -15.36 19.62 9.88
N ASP A 200 -14.55 20.65 9.63
CA ASP A 200 -14.97 22.04 9.76
C ASP A 200 -16.07 22.42 8.76
N GLU A 201 -15.96 21.94 7.52
CA GLU A 201 -17.01 22.07 6.49
C GLU A 201 -18.33 21.42 6.97
N GLY A 202 -18.26 20.24 7.57
CA GLY A 202 -19.42 19.56 8.17
C GLY A 202 -20.11 20.41 9.23
N ARG A 203 -19.33 21.03 10.14
CA ARG A 203 -19.88 21.94 11.16
C ARG A 203 -20.54 23.17 10.54
N GLN A 204 -19.97 23.73 9.48
CA GLN A 204 -20.55 24.89 8.78
C GLN A 204 -21.87 24.53 8.07
N HIS A 205 -21.93 23.36 7.42
CA HIS A 205 -23.17 22.89 6.80
C HIS A 205 -24.28 22.63 7.82
N GLU A 206 -23.93 22.02 8.96
CA GLU A 206 -24.86 21.79 10.06
C GLU A 206 -25.42 23.11 10.60
N ALA A 207 -24.56 24.11 10.84
CA ALA A 207 -24.98 25.45 11.27
C ALA A 207 -25.89 26.17 10.26
N ALA A 208 -25.71 25.88 8.97
CA ALA A 208 -26.56 26.41 7.89
C ALA A 208 -27.84 25.59 7.66
N GLY A 209 -28.11 24.54 8.44
CA GLY A 209 -29.27 23.65 8.27
C GLY A 209 -29.17 22.70 7.07
N ARG A 210 -28.01 22.65 6.40
CA ARG A 210 -27.73 21.82 5.21
C ARG A 210 -27.28 20.41 5.64
N ARG A 211 -28.25 19.61 6.11
CA ARG A 211 -27.97 18.33 6.79
C ARG A 211 -27.32 17.28 5.90
N ASP A 212 -27.71 17.18 4.63
CA ASP A 212 -27.15 16.19 3.71
C ASP A 212 -25.69 16.50 3.34
N GLU A 213 -25.36 17.78 3.16
CA GLU A 213 -24.00 18.23 2.91
C GLU A 213 -23.12 18.07 4.15
N ALA A 214 -23.66 18.34 5.35
CA ALA A 214 -22.96 18.08 6.60
C ALA A 214 -22.58 16.60 6.75
N LEU A 215 -23.51 15.68 6.44
CA LEU A 215 -23.23 14.25 6.45
C LEU A 215 -22.09 13.88 5.50
N LYS A 216 -22.11 14.37 4.25
CA LYS A 216 -21.06 14.10 3.27
C LYS A 216 -19.68 14.61 3.73
N ALA A 217 -19.63 15.79 4.33
CA ALA A 217 -18.40 16.38 4.82
C ALA A 217 -17.85 15.62 6.05
N TYR A 218 -18.71 15.23 6.99
CA TYR A 218 -18.31 14.38 8.11
C TYR A 218 -17.87 12.98 7.66
N ASP A 219 -18.52 12.36 6.66
CA ASP A 219 -18.09 11.06 6.13
C ASP A 219 -16.67 11.12 5.52
N LYS A 220 -16.33 12.21 4.81
CA LYS A 220 -14.95 12.47 4.34
C LYS A 220 -13.97 12.60 5.51
N ALA A 221 -14.33 13.36 6.55
CA ALA A 221 -13.49 13.47 7.74
C ALA A 221 -13.25 12.09 8.39
N ILE A 222 -14.28 11.24 8.46
CA ILE A 222 -14.18 9.88 9.00
C ILE A 222 -13.26 8.98 8.16
N GLN A 223 -13.28 9.17 6.85
CA GLN A 223 -12.44 8.41 5.92
C GLN A 223 -10.97 8.84 5.98
N TRP A 224 -10.69 10.14 6.08
CA TRP A 224 -9.35 10.69 5.92
C TRP A 224 -8.59 10.87 7.24
N LEU A 225 -9.28 11.06 8.36
CA LEU A 225 -8.65 11.23 9.66
C LEU A 225 -8.18 9.90 10.27
N PRO A 226 -7.07 9.92 11.04
CA PRO A 226 -6.59 8.77 11.81
C PRO A 226 -7.64 8.23 12.80
N PRO A 227 -7.61 6.93 13.15
CA PRO A 227 -8.60 6.36 14.05
C PRO A 227 -8.67 6.95 15.46
N ASP A 228 -7.54 7.41 15.95
CA ASP A 228 -7.32 8.04 17.24
C ASP A 228 -7.57 9.56 17.23
N ASP A 229 -7.90 10.13 16.07
CA ASP A 229 -8.15 11.56 15.94
C ASP A 229 -9.48 11.98 16.61
N PRO A 230 -9.47 13.02 17.47
CA PRO A 230 -10.68 13.47 18.16
C PRO A 230 -11.76 14.01 17.21
N ASN A 231 -11.37 14.69 16.12
CA ASN A 231 -12.32 15.21 15.13
C ASN A 231 -13.00 14.05 14.39
N ARG A 232 -12.32 12.93 14.17
CA ARG A 232 -12.93 11.72 13.62
C ARG A 232 -14.03 11.17 14.51
N GLN A 233 -13.77 11.09 15.81
CA GLN A 233 -14.75 10.57 16.78
C GLN A 233 -15.95 11.52 16.91
N ALA A 234 -15.68 12.82 16.92
CA ALA A 234 -16.73 13.85 16.88
C ALA A 234 -17.57 13.74 15.60
N ALA A 235 -16.95 13.58 14.43
CA ALA A 235 -17.64 13.40 13.15
C ALA A 235 -18.57 12.18 13.16
N ARG A 236 -18.11 11.03 13.67
CA ARG A 236 -18.94 9.80 13.80
C ARG A 236 -20.19 10.06 14.65
N THR A 237 -19.98 10.67 15.81
CA THR A 237 -21.07 11.00 16.74
C THR A 237 -22.09 11.92 16.07
N ARG A 238 -21.61 12.93 15.32
CA ARG A 238 -22.47 13.88 14.60
C ARG A 238 -23.25 13.23 13.46
N VAL A 239 -22.61 12.34 12.69
CA VAL A 239 -23.29 11.57 11.64
C VAL A 239 -24.45 10.75 12.21
N GLU A 240 -24.24 10.07 13.35
CA GLU A 240 -25.31 9.30 14.00
C GLU A 240 -26.46 10.19 14.48
N GLN A 241 -26.15 11.33 15.09
CA GLN A 241 -27.15 12.29 15.54
C GLN A 241 -27.96 12.86 14.38
N LEU A 242 -27.29 13.30 13.31
CA LEU A 242 -27.93 13.86 12.13
C LEU A 242 -28.87 12.84 11.47
N LYS A 243 -28.43 11.59 11.31
CA LYS A 243 -29.28 10.51 10.75
C LYS A 243 -30.54 10.29 11.58
N ARG A 244 -30.43 10.23 12.91
CA ARG A 244 -31.62 10.11 13.79
C ARG A 244 -32.58 11.27 13.62
N THR A 245 -32.07 12.50 13.62
CA THR A 245 -32.95 13.68 13.44
C THR A 245 -33.68 13.65 12.10
N ILE A 246 -33.00 13.27 11.02
CA ILE A 246 -33.61 13.15 9.68
C ILE A 246 -34.73 12.09 9.69
N GLU A 247 -34.50 10.93 10.32
CA GLU A 247 -35.52 9.89 10.46
C GLU A 247 -36.72 10.34 11.30
N GLU A 248 -36.50 11.06 12.40
CA GLU A 248 -37.57 11.58 13.26
C GLU A 248 -38.42 12.62 12.53
N TYR A 249 -37.80 13.54 11.78
CA TYR A 249 -38.53 14.47 10.91
C TYR A 249 -39.34 13.75 9.83
N ALA A 250 -38.80 12.69 9.24
CA ALA A 250 -39.52 11.89 8.25
C ALA A 250 -40.72 11.15 8.84
N ARG A 251 -40.64 10.67 10.09
CA ARG A 251 -41.75 9.98 10.79
C ARG A 251 -42.84 10.93 11.28
N GLY A 252 -42.50 12.16 11.68
CA GLY A 252 -43.46 13.15 12.17
C GLY A 252 -44.28 13.87 11.08
N GLN A 253 -44.01 13.59 9.80
CA GLN A 253 -44.68 14.16 8.62
C GLN A 253 -45.72 13.20 7.99
N GLN A 254 -45.96 12.02 8.60
CA GLN A 254 -47.01 11.06 8.21
C GLN A 254 -48.25 11.20 9.08
#